data_AF-A0A965E5C1-F1
#
_entry.id   AF-A0A965E5C1-F1
#
_cell.length_a   1.000
_cell.length_b   1.000
_cell.length_c   1.000
_cell.angle_alpha   90.00
_cell.angle_beta   90.00
_cell.angle_gamma   90.00
#
_symmetry.space_group_name_H-M   'P 1'
#
loop_
_entity.id
_entity.type
_entity.pdbx_description
1 polymer ?
#
loop_
_entity_poly.entity_id
_entity_poly.type
_entity_poly.pdbx_seq_one_letter_code
_entity_poly.pdbx_strand_id
1 'polypeptide(L)' 'MVEKLNFSEIAWRSEIGLQRQGNEDSALVSNSLLAVADGMGGYVGGEIASKTVIEKLIQLLPTLENP' A
#
# COMPACT_ATOMS: atom_id res chain seq x y z
N MET A 1 -24.39 21.02 -10.22
CA MET A 1 -22.94 20.87 -9.93
C MET A 1 -22.48 19.65 -10.67
N VAL A 2 -21.45 19.77 -11.52
CA VAL A 2 -20.88 18.63 -12.25
C VAL A 2 -19.74 18.10 -11.40
N GLU A 3 -19.83 16.83 -10.96
CA GLU A 3 -18.70 16.14 -10.35
C GLU A 3 -17.57 16.06 -11.38
N LYS A 4 -16.40 16.60 -11.01
CA LYS A 4 -15.19 16.43 -11.80
C LYS A 4 -14.75 14.98 -11.65
N LEU A 5 -14.95 14.17 -12.69
CA LEU A 5 -14.37 12.84 -12.78
C LEU A 5 -12.85 12.99 -13.02
N ASN A 6 -12.05 12.73 -11.99
CA ASN A 6 -10.61 12.63 -12.11
C ASN A 6 -10.26 11.18 -12.44
N PHE A 7 -9.90 10.92 -13.69
CA PHE A 7 -9.34 9.64 -14.09
C PHE A 7 -7.82 9.71 -13.98
N SER A 8 -7.25 8.88 -13.11
CA SER A 8 -5.81 8.69 -12.99
C SER A 8 -5.50 7.26 -13.44
N GLU A 9 -4.61 7.09 -14.41
CA GLU A 9 -4.01 5.78 -14.69
C GLU A 9 -2.99 5.49 -13.58
N ILE A 10 -3.29 4.50 -12.75
CA ILE A 10 -2.45 4.14 -11.61
C ILE A 10 -1.76 2.82 -11.90
N ALA A 11 -0.43 2.84 -11.89
CA ALA A 11 0.41 1.66 -11.97
C ALA A 11 1.20 1.52 -10.67
N TRP A 12 1.36 0.30 -10.20
CA TRP A 12 2.23 0.00 -9.06
C TRP A 12 3.06 -1.25 -9.37
N ARG A 13 4.26 -1.31 -8.79
CA ARG A 13 5.17 -2.43 -8.90
C ARG A 13 6.02 -2.47 -7.64
N SER A 14 6.36 -3.66 -7.19
CA SER A 14 7.34 -3.86 -6.13
C SER A 14 8.31 -4.96 -6.55
N GLU A 15 9.57 -4.82 -6.13
CA GLU A 15 10.66 -5.72 -6.48
C GLU A 15 11.58 -5.93 -5.27
N ILE A 16 12.07 -7.16 -5.06
CA ILE A 16 13.04 -7.48 -4.00
C ILE A 16 14.36 -6.70 -4.19
N GLY A 17 14.74 -6.45 -5.45
CA GLY A 17 16.06 -5.95 -5.81
C GLY A 17 17.15 -7.03 -5.80
N LEU A 18 18.41 -6.61 -5.93
CA LEU A 18 19.55 -7.52 -6.18
C LEU A 18 20.23 -8.07 -4.92
N GLN A 19 20.01 -7.43 -3.76
CA GLN A 19 20.82 -7.64 -2.54
C GLN A 19 20.02 -8.20 -1.36
N ARG A 20 18.69 -8.15 -1.42
CA ARG A 20 17.83 -8.64 -0.34
C ARG A 20 17.37 -10.07 -0.60
N GLN A 21 17.12 -10.81 0.48
CA GLN A 21 16.61 -12.19 0.41
C GLN A 21 15.08 -12.24 0.34
N GLY A 22 14.40 -11.15 0.68
CA GLY A 22 12.94 -11.05 0.69
C GLY A 22 12.49 -9.62 0.41
N ASN A 23 11.22 -9.49 0.03
CA ASN A 23 10.58 -8.20 -0.15
C ASN A 23 9.80 -7.85 1.10
N GLU A 24 10.19 -6.77 1.77
CA GLU A 24 9.48 -6.28 2.95
C GLU A 24 8.56 -5.10 2.61
N ASP A 25 8.38 -4.80 1.32
CA ASP A 25 7.47 -3.77 0.84
C ASP A 25 6.05 -4.33 0.63
N SER A 26 5.04 -3.54 0.99
CA SER A 26 3.64 -3.80 0.69
C SER A 26 2.97 -2.51 0.18
N ALA A 27 1.94 -2.63 -0.67
CA ALA A 27 1.24 -1.48 -1.23
C ALA A 27 -0.27 -1.69 -1.33
N LEU A 28 -1.01 -0.58 -1.31
CA LEU A 28 -2.45 -0.50 -1.58
C LEU A 28 -2.70 0.51 -2.69
N VAL A 29 -3.50 0.11 -3.67
CA VAL A 29 -4.04 0.98 -4.70
C VAL A 29 -5.56 0.90 -4.67
N SER A 30 -6.22 2.03 -4.40
CA SER A 30 -7.65 2.21 -4.58
C SER A 30 -7.95 3.52 -5.31
N ASN A 31 -9.23 3.78 -5.59
CA ASN A 31 -9.68 5.03 -6.19
C ASN A 31 -9.46 6.26 -5.28
N SER A 32 -9.38 6.03 -3.96
CA SER A 32 -9.41 7.06 -2.92
C SER A 32 -8.10 7.15 -2.12
N LEU A 33 -7.30 6.08 -2.12
CA LEU A 33 -6.08 5.97 -1.33
C LEU A 33 -5.00 5.19 -2.08
N LEU A 34 -3.81 5.77 -2.12
CA LEU A 34 -2.58 5.10 -2.51
C LEU A 34 -1.69 5.02 -1.27
N ALA A 35 -1.19 3.83 -0.94
CA ALA A 35 -0.31 3.64 0.21
C ALA A 35 0.82 2.66 -0.11
N VAL A 36 1.98 2.90 0.49
CA VAL A 36 3.15 2.02 0.46
C VAL A 36 3.65 1.89 1.90
N ALA A 37 4.02 0.67 2.29
CA ALA A 37 4.63 0.36 3.58
C ALA A 37 5.93 -0.41 3.34
N ASP A 38 7.05 0.09 3.87
CA ASP A 38 8.38 -0.54 3.83
C ASP A 38 8.67 -1.12 5.23
N GLY A 39 8.84 -2.43 5.30
CA GLY A 39 9.21 -3.13 6.52
C GLY A 39 10.68 -2.91 6.86
N MET A 40 10.98 -2.54 8.10
CA MET A 40 12.38 -2.31 8.50
C MET A 40 13.19 -3.62 8.49
N GLY A 41 14.15 -3.71 7.57
CA GLY A 41 15.09 -4.82 7.51
C GLY A 41 16.01 -4.94 8.72
N GLY A 42 16.47 -6.17 9.00
CA GLY A 42 17.33 -6.47 10.15
C GLY A 42 16.56 -6.82 11.43
N TYR A 43 15.23 -6.66 11.43
CA TYR A 43 14.35 -7.15 12.49
C TYR A 43 13.53 -8.34 11.98
N VAL A 44 13.21 -9.28 12.86
CA VAL A 44 12.31 -10.39 12.52
C VAL A 44 10.91 -9.82 12.29
N GLY A 45 10.41 -9.93 11.06
CA GLY A 45 9.02 -9.61 10.72
C GLY A 45 8.78 -8.28 10.01
N GLY A 46 9.77 -7.68 9.34
CA GLY A 46 9.55 -6.51 8.49
C GLY A 46 8.46 -6.75 7.45
N GLU A 47 8.50 -7.91 6.78
CA GLU A 47 7.42 -8.38 5.88
C GLU A 47 6.04 -8.42 6.56
N ILE A 48 5.96 -8.93 7.78
CA ILE A 48 4.69 -9.03 8.52
C ILE A 48 4.19 -7.64 8.89
N ALA A 49 5.08 -6.75 9.32
CA ALA A 49 4.73 -5.39 9.71
C ALA A 49 4.17 -4.58 8.53
N SER A 50 4.86 -4.57 7.38
CA SER A 50 4.39 -3.82 6.21
C SER A 50 3.06 -4.36 5.69
N LYS A 51 2.90 -5.69 5.66
CA LYS A 51 1.64 -6.34 5.30
C LYS A 51 0.51 -5.96 6.26
N THR A 52 0.76 -5.98 7.57
CA THR A 52 -0.24 -5.63 8.59
C THR A 52 -0.75 -4.20 8.42
N VAL A 53 0.13 -3.25 8.09
CA VAL A 53 -0.25 -1.86 7.82
C VAL A 53 -1.20 -1.78 6.63
N ILE A 54 -0.83 -2.40 5.51
CA ILE A 54 -1.67 -2.40 4.29
C ILE A 54 -3.00 -3.09 4.51
N GLU A 55 -3.03 -4.25 5.18
CA GLU A 55 -4.26 -4.95 5.53
C GLU A 55 -5.17 -4.08 6.39
N LYS A 56 -4.60 -3.31 7.33
CA LYS A 56 -5.39 -2.41 8.16
C LYS A 56 -5.97 -1.24 7.37
N LEU A 57 -5.22 -0.69 6.43
CA LEU A 57 -5.71 0.37 5.54
C LEU A 57 -6.85 -0.13 4.64
N ILE A 58 -6.74 -1.36 4.12
CA ILE A 58 -7.83 -2.00 3.35
C ILE A 58 -9.12 -2.06 4.18
N GLN A 59 -9.04 -2.43 5.46
CA GLN A 59 -10.20 -2.46 6.34
C GLN A 59 -10.81 -1.08 6.60
N LEU A 60 -10.01 -0.02 6.50
CA LEU A 60 -10.44 1.36 6.75
C LEU A 60 -10.93 2.08 5.48
N LEU A 61 -10.70 1.51 4.28
CA LEU A 61 -11.15 2.10 3.02
C LEU A 61 -12.62 2.55 3.02
N PRO A 62 -13.59 1.76 3.53
CA PRO A 62 -14.99 2.19 3.54
C PRO A 62 -15.22 3.50 4.33
N THR A 63 -14.45 3.72 5.40
CA THR A 63 -14.50 4.96 6.20
C THR A 63 -13.82 6.13 5.50
N LEU A 64 -12.77 5.87 4.72
CA LEU A 64 -12.05 6.90 3.97
C LEU A 64 -12.80 7.34 2.70
N GLU A 65 -13.60 6.45 2.12
CA GLU A 65 -14.41 6.72 0.94
C GLU A 65 -15.74 7.42 1.27
N ASN A 66 -16.23 7.25 2.51
CA ASN A 66 -17.49 7.83 2.97
C ASN A 66 -17.36 8.30 4.44
N PRO A 67 -16.64 9.40 4.68
CA PRO A 67 -16.28 9.88 6.03
C PRO A 67 -17.44 10.44 6.85
#